data_AF-C3NCX2-F1
#
_entry.id   AF-C3NCX2-F1
#
_cell.length_a   1.000
_cell.length_b   1.000
_cell.length_c   1.000
_cell.angle_alpha   90.00
_cell.angle_beta   90.00
_cell.angle_gamma   90.00
#
_symmetry.space_group_name_H-M   'P 1'
#
loop_
_entity.id
_entity.type
_entity.pdbx_description
1 polymer ?
#
loop_
_entity_poly.entity_id
_entity_poly.type
_entity_poly.pdbx_seq_one_letter_code
_entity_poly.pdbx_strand_id
1 'polypeptide(L)'
;MNNKNKRNEGLKRSRIAIYSVIFIIILIIGLYFILSKSNNVGVAVGDIAPNATFTLINGTKINLYNFHGKYVLLYFIVTWCETCAEGLHILSQIIPTLASKNITVIVVESYNDLGYQGIPLNEFIKSYANSNITFYYGYAN
;
A
#
# COMPACT_ATOMS: atom_id res chain seq x y z
N MET A 1 -63.46 -31.64 12.97
CA MET A 1 -62.18 -31.16 12.39
C MET A 1 -61.03 -31.54 13.31
N ASN A 2 -59.98 -32.16 12.76
CA ASN A 2 -59.05 -33.08 13.44
C ASN A 2 -57.89 -32.38 14.20
N ASN A 3 -57.72 -32.68 15.49
CA ASN A 3 -56.66 -32.17 16.39
C ASN A 3 -55.24 -32.49 15.87
N LYS A 4 -55.07 -33.59 15.11
CA LYS A 4 -53.79 -33.91 14.42
C LYS A 4 -53.36 -32.84 13.41
N ASN A 5 -54.30 -32.23 12.67
CA ASN A 5 -53.94 -31.19 11.68
C ASN A 5 -53.45 -29.91 12.35
N LYS A 6 -54.06 -29.48 13.47
CA LYS A 6 -53.58 -28.32 14.24
C LYS A 6 -52.20 -28.54 14.84
N ARG A 7 -51.91 -29.76 15.33
CA ARG A 7 -50.59 -30.14 15.86
C ARG A 7 -49.50 -30.13 14.77
N ASN A 8 -49.82 -30.63 13.57
CA ASN A 8 -48.89 -30.69 12.44
C ASN A 8 -48.57 -29.30 11.86
N GLU A 9 -49.55 -28.40 11.81
CA GLU A 9 -49.36 -27.01 11.38
C GLU A 9 -48.50 -26.20 12.37
N GLY A 10 -48.68 -26.41 13.69
CA GLY A 10 -47.82 -25.81 14.72
C GLY A 10 -46.37 -26.29 14.65
N LEU A 11 -46.15 -27.59 14.43
CA LEU A 11 -44.80 -28.16 14.24
C LEU A 11 -44.11 -27.60 12.97
N LYS A 12 -44.86 -27.44 11.86
CA LYS A 12 -44.34 -26.86 10.61
C LYS A 12 -43.94 -25.38 10.78
N ARG A 13 -44.77 -24.57 11.44
CA ARG A 13 -44.47 -23.15 11.70
C ARG A 13 -43.26 -22.97 12.62
N SER A 14 -43.11 -23.81 13.64
CA SER A 14 -41.93 -23.81 14.51
C SER A 14 -40.65 -24.18 13.75
N ARG A 15 -40.70 -25.20 12.88
CA ARG A 15 -39.56 -25.56 12.01
C ARG A 15 -39.16 -24.44 11.06
N ILE A 16 -40.14 -23.77 10.43
CA ILE A 16 -39.87 -22.61 9.55
C ILE A 16 -39.18 -21.49 10.31
N ALA A 17 -39.65 -21.15 11.52
CA ALA A 17 -39.00 -20.14 12.35
C ALA A 17 -37.56 -20.50 12.71
N ILE A 18 -37.29 -21.77 13.05
CA ILE A 18 -35.95 -22.27 13.35
C ILE A 18 -35.04 -22.15 12.11
N TYR A 19 -35.51 -22.54 10.93
CA TYR A 19 -34.73 -22.42 9.70
C TYR A 19 -34.45 -20.96 9.32
N SER A 20 -35.41 -20.05 9.50
CA SER A 20 -35.23 -18.61 9.27
C SER A 20 -34.17 -18.02 10.19
N VAL A 21 -34.17 -18.40 11.48
CA VAL A 21 -33.16 -17.93 12.45
C VAL A 21 -31.77 -18.47 12.09
N ILE A 22 -31.65 -19.76 11.74
CA ILE A 22 -30.38 -20.36 11.32
C ILE A 22 -29.83 -19.66 10.07
N PHE A 23 -30.70 -19.38 9.09
CA PHE A 23 -30.30 -18.69 7.86
C PHE A 23 -29.76 -17.28 8.13
N ILE A 24 -30.42 -16.52 9.02
CA ILE A 24 -29.96 -15.20 9.43
C ILE A 24 -28.60 -15.27 10.14
N ILE A 25 -28.40 -16.25 11.02
CA ILE A 25 -27.12 -16.46 11.71
C ILE A 25 -26.01 -16.77 10.69
N ILE A 26 -26.28 -17.62 9.69
CA ILE A 26 -25.31 -17.95 8.63
C ILE A 26 -24.95 -16.71 7.81
N LEU A 27 -25.93 -15.87 7.46
CA LEU A 27 -25.68 -14.61 6.75
C LEU A 27 -24.82 -13.64 7.58
N ILE A 28 -25.08 -13.53 8.88
CA ILE A 28 -24.30 -12.68 9.79
C ILE A 28 -22.86 -13.20 9.88
N ILE A 29 -22.66 -14.52 10.00
CA ILE A 29 -21.33 -15.13 10.02
C ILE A 29 -20.61 -14.92 8.68
N GLY A 30 -21.28 -15.13 7.55
CA GLY A 30 -20.72 -14.89 6.22
C GLY A 30 -20.31 -13.43 6.03
N LEU A 31 -21.17 -12.49 6.42
CA LEU A 31 -20.86 -11.05 6.39
C LEU A 31 -19.69 -10.70 7.31
N TYR A 32 -19.64 -11.29 8.50
CA TYR A 32 -18.53 -11.12 9.44
C TYR A 32 -17.20 -11.57 8.81
N PHE A 33 -17.15 -12.72 8.15
CA PHE A 33 -15.94 -13.19 7.46
C PHE A 33 -15.52 -12.32 6.28
N ILE A 34 -16.48 -11.77 5.51
CA ILE A 34 -16.17 -10.81 4.43
C ILE A 34 -15.56 -9.53 4.98
N LEU A 35 -16.10 -9.00 6.09
CA LEU A 35 -15.59 -7.81 6.75
C LEU A 35 -14.28 -8.04 7.50
N SER A 36 -14.02 -9.26 7.98
CA SER A 36 -12.82 -9.62 8.73
C SER A 36 -11.61 -9.94 7.86
N LYS A 37 -11.68 -9.67 6.55
CA LYS A 37 -10.53 -9.83 5.64
C LYS A 37 -9.42 -8.86 6.06
N SER A 38 -8.44 -9.39 6.79
CA SER A 38 -7.24 -8.66 7.17
C SER A 38 -6.27 -8.63 5.99
N ASN A 39 -5.77 -7.45 5.64
CA ASN A 39 -4.67 -7.30 4.71
C ASN A 39 -3.38 -7.23 5.53
N ASN A 40 -2.37 -7.99 5.12
CA ASN A 40 -1.06 -7.92 5.76
C ASN A 40 -0.40 -6.58 5.41
N VAL A 41 0.32 -6.00 6.37
CA VAL A 41 1.19 -4.83 6.13
C VAL A 41 2.61 -5.34 6.00
N GLY A 42 3.28 -5.01 4.90
CA GLY A 42 4.58 -5.59 4.59
C GLY A 42 5.09 -5.26 3.20
N VAL A 43 6.17 -5.93 2.82
CA VAL A 43 6.85 -5.74 1.52
C VAL A 43 6.61 -6.90 0.56
N ALA A 44 5.80 -7.90 0.95
CA ALA A 44 5.46 -8.99 0.06
C ALA A 44 4.41 -8.55 -0.97
N VAL A 45 4.37 -9.25 -2.12
CA VAL A 45 3.37 -8.98 -3.15
C VAL A 45 1.96 -9.21 -2.60
N GLY A 46 1.12 -8.18 -2.68
CA GLY A 46 -0.25 -8.20 -2.18
C GLY A 46 -0.42 -7.58 -0.79
N ASP A 47 0.67 -7.31 -0.07
CA ASP A 47 0.63 -6.59 1.20
C ASP A 47 0.30 -5.10 0.98
N ILE A 48 -0.28 -4.50 2.01
CA ILE A 48 -0.36 -3.04 2.13
C ILE A 48 1.03 -2.53 2.47
N ALA A 49 1.51 -1.55 1.69
CA ALA A 49 2.79 -0.90 1.97
C ALA A 49 2.78 -0.29 3.39
N PRO A 50 3.85 -0.47 4.19
CA PRO A 50 3.94 0.14 5.52
C PRO A 50 3.81 1.66 5.43
N ASN A 51 3.06 2.25 6.35
CA ASN A 51 2.98 3.70 6.41
C ASN A 51 4.35 4.28 6.81
N ALA A 52 4.90 5.14 5.97
CA ALA A 52 6.18 5.79 6.18
C ALA A 52 6.08 7.29 5.87
N THR A 53 6.87 8.09 6.57
CA THR A 53 6.97 9.54 6.33
C THR A 53 8.40 9.88 5.91
N PHE A 54 8.52 10.63 4.81
CA PHE A 54 9.80 11.04 4.25
C PHE A 54 9.92 12.57 4.30
N THR A 55 11.13 13.06 4.52
CA THR A 55 11.44 14.50 4.52
C THR A 55 12.11 14.85 3.21
N LEU A 56 11.42 15.60 2.34
CA LEU A 56 11.96 16.05 1.06
C LEU A 56 13.10 17.05 1.26
N ILE A 57 13.92 17.22 0.21
CA ILE A 57 15.08 18.13 0.26
C ILE A 57 14.71 19.58 0.60
N ASN A 58 13.49 20.00 0.27
CA ASN A 58 12.97 21.34 0.54
C ASN A 58 12.32 21.47 1.94
N GLY A 59 12.43 20.44 2.78
CA GLY A 59 11.85 20.40 4.12
C GLY A 59 10.39 19.93 4.18
N THR A 60 9.73 19.72 3.04
CA THR A 60 8.34 19.23 2.99
C THR A 60 8.30 17.79 3.46
N LYS A 61 7.37 17.46 4.37
CA LYS A 61 7.10 16.07 4.76
C LYS A 61 6.03 15.46 3.87
N ILE A 62 6.31 14.28 3.32
CA ILE A 62 5.32 13.47 2.59
C ILE A 62 5.07 12.18 3.35
N ASN A 63 3.83 11.70 3.30
CA ASN A 63 3.44 10.45 3.94
C ASN A 63 2.94 9.46 2.88
N LEU A 64 3.44 8.22 2.92
CA LEU A 64 3.13 7.20 1.92
C LEU A 64 1.65 6.84 1.89
N TYR A 65 0.94 6.92 3.01
CA TYR A 65 -0.51 6.72 3.08
C TYR A 65 -1.28 7.69 2.17
N ASN A 66 -0.77 8.91 1.95
CA ASN A 66 -1.41 9.90 1.07
C ASN A 66 -1.36 9.50 -0.43
N PHE A 67 -0.61 8.44 -0.76
CA PHE A 67 -0.53 7.88 -2.11
C PHE A 67 -1.38 6.62 -2.29
N HIS A 68 -2.21 6.25 -1.31
CA HIS A 68 -3.13 5.11 -1.46
C HIS A 68 -3.98 5.24 -2.73
N GLY A 69 -4.07 4.14 -3.49
CA GLY A 69 -4.77 4.10 -4.77
C GLY A 69 -3.99 4.68 -5.96
N LYS A 70 -2.75 5.14 -5.76
CA LYS A 70 -1.82 5.54 -6.82
C LYS A 70 -0.73 4.49 -6.99
N TYR A 71 -0.21 4.34 -8.20
CA TYR A 71 1.01 3.57 -8.42
C TYR A 71 2.21 4.40 -7.97
N VAL A 72 3.04 3.84 -7.10
CA VAL A 72 4.23 4.49 -6.56
C VAL A 72 5.44 3.58 -6.75
N LEU A 73 6.49 4.12 -7.35
CA LEU A 73 7.83 3.55 -7.32
C LEU A 73 8.61 4.26 -6.19
N LEU A 74 8.78 3.55 -5.08
CA LEU A 74 9.63 3.99 -3.97
C LEU A 74 11.03 3.40 -4.18
N TYR A 75 12.00 4.25 -4.45
CA TYR A 75 13.37 3.86 -4.79
C TYR A 75 14.32 4.30 -3.69
N PHE A 76 14.85 3.33 -2.94
CA PHE A 76 15.83 3.58 -1.88
C PHE A 76 17.23 3.62 -2.49
N ILE A 77 17.99 4.65 -2.15
CA ILE A 77 19.38 4.80 -2.55
C ILE A 77 20.27 5.03 -1.32
N VAL A 78 21.56 4.90 -1.56
CA VAL A 78 22.62 5.42 -0.71
C VAL A 78 23.57 6.24 -1.59
N THR A 79 24.18 7.29 -1.06
CA THR A 79 24.87 8.30 -1.88
C THR A 79 26.35 7.99 -2.13
N TRP A 80 26.91 7.00 -1.44
CA TRP A 80 28.25 6.44 -1.66
C TRP A 80 28.27 5.26 -2.64
N CYS A 81 27.11 4.78 -3.11
CA CYS A 81 27.02 3.59 -3.95
C CYS A 81 27.01 3.94 -5.45
N GLU A 82 28.02 3.44 -6.16
CA GLU A 82 28.17 3.64 -7.61
C GLU A 82 26.99 3.06 -8.41
N THR A 83 26.48 1.88 -8.05
CA THR A 83 25.33 1.28 -8.74
C THR A 83 24.03 2.02 -8.46
N CYS A 84 23.91 2.70 -7.30
CA CYS A 84 22.80 3.61 -7.06
C CYS A 84 22.87 4.83 -8.00
N ALA A 85 24.07 5.32 -8.31
CA ALA A 85 24.26 6.44 -9.23
C ALA A 85 23.89 6.05 -10.67
N GLU A 86 24.35 4.90 -11.15
CA GLU A 86 23.97 4.36 -12.46
C GLU A 86 22.46 4.10 -12.54
N GLY A 87 21.88 3.48 -11.52
CA GLY A 87 20.45 3.22 -11.45
C GLY A 87 19.61 4.49 -11.45
N LEU A 88 20.06 5.55 -10.75
CA LEU A 88 19.40 6.85 -10.77
C LEU A 88 19.51 7.52 -12.15
N HIS A 89 20.65 7.41 -12.81
CA HIS A 89 20.82 7.92 -14.17
C HIS A 89 19.82 7.29 -15.14
N ILE A 90 19.73 5.96 -15.13
CA ILE A 90 18.76 5.20 -15.95
C ILE A 90 17.32 5.57 -15.57
N LEU A 91 17.00 5.60 -14.27
CA LEU A 91 15.68 5.98 -13.78
C LEU A 91 15.27 7.35 -14.33
N SER A 92 16.18 8.34 -14.30
CA SER A 92 15.92 9.70 -14.77
C SER A 92 15.57 9.78 -16.27
N GLN A 93 16.04 8.84 -17.09
CA GLN A 93 15.70 8.75 -18.52
C GLN A 93 14.28 8.23 -18.74
N ILE A 94 13.78 7.35 -17.87
CA ILE A 94 12.47 6.70 -18.01
C ILE A 94 11.35 7.39 -17.23
N ILE A 95 11.65 8.42 -16.43
CA ILE A 95 10.66 9.22 -15.68
C ILE A 95 9.46 9.65 -16.55
N PRO A 96 9.64 10.20 -17.78
CA PRO A 96 8.49 10.59 -18.61
C PRO A 96 7.58 9.41 -18.96
N THR A 97 8.17 8.23 -19.17
CA THR A 97 7.43 6.99 -19.44
C THR A 97 6.64 6.54 -18.21
N LEU A 98 7.25 6.59 -17.02
CA LEU A 98 6.56 6.26 -15.76
C LEU A 98 5.41 7.24 -15.49
N ALA A 99 5.63 8.53 -15.70
CA ALA A 99 4.59 9.56 -15.57
C ALA A 99 3.42 9.33 -16.53
N SER A 100 3.67 8.95 -17.80
CA SER A 100 2.63 8.61 -18.77
C SER A 100 1.75 7.42 -18.36
N LYS A 101 2.28 6.56 -17.47
CA LYS A 101 1.59 5.41 -16.87
C LYS A 101 0.98 5.73 -15.50
N ASN A 102 0.94 7.00 -15.11
CA ASN A 102 0.44 7.47 -13.82
C ASN A 102 1.19 6.87 -12.61
N ILE A 103 2.50 6.63 -12.77
CA ILE A 103 3.38 6.14 -11.70
C ILE A 103 4.09 7.34 -11.08
N THR A 104 3.90 7.52 -9.78
CA THR A 104 4.65 8.50 -8.98
C THR A 104 5.99 7.91 -8.57
N VAL A 105 7.08 8.65 -8.75
CA VAL A 105 8.41 8.21 -8.32
C VAL A 105 8.84 9.00 -7.08
N ILE A 106 9.31 8.28 -6.06
CA ILE A 106 9.85 8.83 -4.82
C ILE A 106 11.22 8.20 -4.60
N VAL A 107 12.27 9.01 -4.68
CA VAL A 107 13.65 8.58 -4.42
C VAL A 107 14.03 9.00 -3.01
N VAL A 108 14.43 8.07 -2.16
CA VAL A 108 14.82 8.39 -0.78
C VAL A 108 16.21 7.88 -0.47
N GLU A 109 17.02 8.75 0.13
CA GLU A 109 18.24 8.31 0.79
C GLU A 109 17.87 7.45 2.01
N SER A 110 18.50 6.29 2.11
CA SER A 110 18.29 5.36 3.21
C SER A 110 18.77 5.95 4.53
N TYR A 111 18.20 5.49 5.65
CA TYR A 111 18.52 6.01 6.98
C TYR A 111 20.04 6.02 7.23
N ASN A 112 20.56 7.21 7.56
CA ASN A 112 21.98 7.46 7.85
C ASN A 112 22.95 6.93 6.78
N ASP A 113 22.52 6.91 5.51
CA ASP A 113 23.27 6.34 4.39
C ASP A 113 23.79 4.90 4.68
N LEU A 114 23.03 4.15 5.48
CA LEU A 114 23.37 2.83 6.03
C LEU A 114 24.67 2.79 6.86
N GLY A 115 25.13 3.93 7.37
CA GLY A 115 26.29 4.06 8.26
C GLY A 115 27.60 4.46 7.58
N TYR A 116 27.58 4.75 6.28
CA TYR A 116 28.76 5.18 5.52
C TYR A 116 28.67 6.65 5.15
N GLN A 117 29.80 7.25 4.76
CA GLN A 117 29.85 8.63 4.33
C GLN A 117 29.71 8.71 2.81
N GLY A 118 28.60 9.27 2.34
CA GLY A 118 28.41 9.66 0.95
C GLY A 118 28.34 11.17 0.75
N ILE A 119 28.05 11.58 -0.48
CA ILE A 119 27.89 13.00 -0.84
C ILE A 119 26.47 13.49 -0.47
N PRO A 120 26.27 14.79 -0.22
CA PRO A 120 24.93 15.31 0.05
C PRO A 120 23.92 14.89 -1.02
N LEU A 121 22.72 14.45 -0.60
CA LEU A 121 21.69 13.95 -1.52
C LEU A 121 21.37 14.93 -2.67
N ASN A 122 21.32 16.23 -2.40
CA ASN A 122 21.07 17.22 -3.44
C ASN A 122 22.17 17.26 -4.51
N GLU A 123 23.42 17.02 -4.12
CA GLU A 123 24.57 16.94 -5.01
C GLU A 123 24.57 15.62 -5.77
N PHE A 124 24.21 14.51 -5.11
CA PHE A 124 24.02 13.20 -5.75
C PHE A 124 22.97 13.27 -6.86
N ILE A 125 21.78 13.79 -6.55
CA ILE A 125 20.70 13.93 -7.54
C ILE A 125 21.14 14.84 -8.70
N LYS A 126 21.80 15.98 -8.43
CA LYS A 126 22.29 16.87 -9.50
C LYS A 126 23.35 16.23 -10.39
N SER A 127 24.18 15.36 -9.82
CA SER A 127 25.29 14.73 -10.55
C SER A 127 24.82 13.59 -11.46
N TYR A 128 23.78 12.86 -11.04
CA TYR A 128 23.41 11.61 -11.70
C TYR A 128 22.01 11.61 -12.32
N ALA A 129 21.08 12.44 -11.84
CA ALA A 129 19.79 12.61 -12.50
C ALA A 129 19.91 13.63 -13.65
N ASN A 130 19.20 13.37 -14.75
CA ASN A 130 19.08 14.32 -15.86
C ASN A 130 18.43 15.65 -15.43
N SER A 131 18.66 16.71 -16.21
CA SER A 131 18.34 18.11 -15.89
C SER A 131 16.87 18.45 -15.64
N ASN A 132 15.93 17.56 -15.97
CA ASN A 132 14.48 17.72 -15.72
C ASN A 132 14.00 16.76 -14.62
N ILE A 133 14.29 17.10 -13.37
CA ILE A 133 13.86 16.33 -12.20
C ILE A 133 12.37 16.59 -11.94
N THR A 134 11.52 15.58 -12.14
CA THR A 134 10.07 15.65 -11.87
C THR A 134 9.59 14.64 -10.82
N PHE A 135 10.51 14.00 -10.11
CA PHE A 135 10.21 13.04 -9.04
C PHE A 135 10.42 13.66 -7.65
N TYR A 136 9.78 13.09 -6.63
CA TYR A 136 10.03 13.48 -5.24
C TYR A 136 11.36 12.90 -4.77
N TYR A 137 12.16 13.68 -4.06
CA TYR A 137 13.36 13.15 -3.41
C TYR A 137 13.65 13.76 -2.04
N GLY A 138 14.20 12.93 -1.15
CA GLY A 138 14.41 13.28 0.24
C GLY A 138 15.06 12.18 1.06
N TYR A 139 14.88 12.24 2.37
CA TYR A 139 15.51 11.36 3.34
C TYR A 139 14.47 10.42 3.96
N ALA A 140 14.86 9.16 4.12
CA ALA A 140 14.21 8.23 5.04
C ALA A 140 14.55 8.63 6.48
N ASN A 141 13.53 8.65 7.34
CA ASN A 141 13.68 8.94 8.76
C ASN A 141 13.77 7.66 9.58
#